data_AF-A0A5N6J3W6-F1
#
_entry.id   AF-A0A5N6J3W6-F1
#
_cell.length_a   1.000
_cell.length_b   1.000
_cell.length_c   1.000
_cell.angle_alpha   90.00
_cell.angle_beta   90.00
_cell.angle_gamma   90.00
#
_symmetry.space_group_name_H-M   'P 1'
#
loop_
_entity.id
_entity.type
_entity.pdbx_description
1 polymer ?
#
loop_
_entity_poly.entity_id
_entity_poly.type
_entity_poly.pdbx_seq_one_letter_code
_entity_poly.pdbx_strand_id
1 'polypeptide(L)'
;MSDDRKCYYPLGNEAKDVPCSGDQYTSRCNMGDLCLSNGLCLNVAHQPYQLSRGSCTDQSWGTKCPQQCKDVNPHGGCSITNHFFRDDVIKYCCGTPIGNGTNTNTTVCPENKTDFFIDDAKPVLGHAMLANVTSLSVSSNNGSNGSVTSPCHETAVGTGVGVPLGVIALGPIAWAVYERVRANRLKSSAAVMSPNMGMGLPTAGSAPGYQGHTPPVELAQDRQVVEIMEREV
;
A
#
# COMPACT_ATOMS: atom_id res chain seq x y z
N MET A 1 -28.10 -22.41 1.03
CA MET A 1 -28.22 -23.88 0.95
C MET A 1 -26.96 -24.47 1.57
N SER A 2 -27.06 -25.57 2.33
CA SER A 2 -25.86 -26.37 2.66
C SER A 2 -25.44 -27.10 1.40
N ASP A 3 -24.16 -27.09 1.08
CA ASP A 3 -23.60 -27.86 -0.04
C ASP A 3 -22.83 -29.05 0.53
N ASP A 4 -23.52 -30.17 0.63
CA ASP A 4 -23.04 -31.38 1.30
C ASP A 4 -22.05 -32.20 0.46
N ARG A 5 -21.64 -31.70 -0.72
CA ARG A 5 -20.59 -32.33 -1.52
C ARG A 5 -19.30 -32.37 -0.69
N LYS A 6 -18.50 -33.43 -0.83
CA LYS A 6 -17.14 -33.51 -0.25
C LYS A 6 -16.10 -32.78 -1.10
N CYS A 7 -14.93 -32.54 -0.51
CA CYS A 7 -13.81 -31.83 -1.12
C CYS A 7 -12.51 -32.56 -0.81
N TYR A 8 -11.56 -32.51 -1.74
CA TYR A 8 -10.35 -33.31 -1.71
C TYR A 8 -9.14 -32.49 -2.16
N TYR A 9 -8.01 -32.63 -1.47
CA TYR A 9 -6.70 -32.24 -2.00
C TYR A 9 -6.16 -33.32 -2.96
N PRO A 10 -5.07 -33.09 -3.73
CA PRO A 10 -4.62 -33.99 -4.80
C PRO A 10 -4.44 -35.46 -4.43
N LEU A 11 -4.00 -35.77 -3.21
CA LEU A 11 -3.85 -37.16 -2.73
C LEU A 11 -5.14 -37.75 -2.11
N GLY A 12 -6.30 -37.12 -2.35
CA GLY A 12 -7.60 -37.65 -1.95
C GLY A 12 -7.97 -37.46 -0.47
N ASN A 13 -7.12 -36.80 0.33
CA ASN A 13 -7.44 -36.42 1.72
C ASN A 13 -8.52 -35.31 1.73
N GLU A 14 -9.52 -35.49 2.60
CA GLU A 14 -10.73 -34.65 2.66
C GLU A 14 -10.45 -33.25 3.25
N ALA A 15 -11.00 -32.22 2.62
CA ALA A 15 -10.87 -30.81 3.01
C ALA A 15 -12.21 -30.24 3.51
N LYS A 16 -12.14 -29.16 4.30
CA LYS A 16 -13.32 -28.48 4.91
C LYS A 16 -13.77 -27.24 4.13
N ASP A 17 -13.41 -27.16 2.86
CA ASP A 17 -13.59 -25.98 2.02
C ASP A 17 -15.02 -25.90 1.44
N VAL A 18 -15.45 -24.69 1.09
CA VAL A 18 -16.76 -24.45 0.47
C VAL A 18 -16.61 -24.24 -1.05
N PRO A 19 -17.58 -24.67 -1.87
CA PRO A 19 -17.40 -24.74 -3.31
C PRO A 19 -17.54 -23.37 -3.96
N CYS A 20 -16.74 -23.14 -4.99
CA CYS A 20 -16.68 -21.87 -5.71
C CYS A 20 -17.64 -21.75 -6.90
N SER A 21 -18.39 -22.81 -7.22
CA SER A 21 -19.50 -22.74 -8.17
C SER A 21 -20.55 -23.84 -7.90
N GLY A 22 -21.69 -23.75 -8.58
CA GLY A 22 -22.70 -24.81 -8.60
C GLY A 22 -22.33 -26.03 -9.46
N ASP A 23 -21.24 -25.98 -10.24
CA ASP A 23 -20.83 -27.09 -11.11
C ASP A 23 -20.38 -28.30 -10.30
N GLN A 24 -20.73 -29.51 -10.74
CA GLN A 24 -20.35 -30.78 -10.09
C GLN A 24 -18.86 -30.81 -9.72
N TYR A 25 -18.00 -30.47 -10.68
CA TYR A 25 -16.56 -30.39 -10.54
C TYR A 25 -16.09 -28.94 -10.52
N THR A 26 -15.69 -28.46 -9.34
CA THR A 26 -15.30 -27.08 -9.08
C THR A 26 -14.21 -27.00 -8.02
N SER A 27 -13.44 -25.92 -8.06
CA SER A 27 -12.51 -25.59 -6.98
C SER A 27 -13.28 -25.22 -5.71
N ARG A 28 -12.56 -25.27 -4.59
CA ARG A 28 -13.06 -24.87 -3.28
C ARG A 28 -12.03 -24.05 -2.54
N CYS A 29 -12.53 -23.12 -1.74
CA CYS A 29 -11.73 -22.24 -0.90
C CYS A 29 -12.22 -22.29 0.55
N ASN A 30 -11.43 -21.77 1.48
CA ASN A 30 -11.91 -21.58 2.85
C ASN A 30 -13.17 -20.68 2.82
N MET A 31 -14.09 -20.87 3.75
CA MET A 31 -15.32 -20.07 3.84
C MET A 31 -15.05 -18.56 3.98
N GLY A 32 -13.91 -18.17 4.55
CA GLY A 32 -13.48 -16.76 4.66
C GLY A 32 -12.78 -16.19 3.42
N ASP A 33 -12.48 -17.00 2.40
CA ASP A 33 -11.67 -16.59 1.26
C ASP A 33 -12.53 -16.19 0.05
N LEU A 34 -11.93 -15.42 -0.85
CA LEU A 34 -12.52 -15.08 -2.13
C LEU A 34 -12.25 -16.20 -3.15
N CYS A 35 -13.32 -16.85 -3.61
CA CYS A 35 -13.29 -17.70 -4.80
C CYS A 35 -12.98 -16.86 -6.05
N LEU A 36 -12.07 -17.31 -6.90
CA LEU A 36 -11.72 -16.66 -8.17
C LEU A 36 -12.14 -17.50 -9.38
N SER A 37 -12.49 -16.84 -10.49
CA SER A 37 -12.97 -17.49 -11.72
C SER A 37 -11.94 -18.39 -12.43
N ASN A 38 -10.63 -18.25 -12.13
CA ASN A 38 -9.58 -19.18 -12.58
C ASN A 38 -9.44 -20.42 -11.66
N GLY A 39 -10.34 -20.57 -10.69
CA GLY A 39 -10.38 -21.67 -9.74
C GLY A 39 -9.49 -21.47 -8.50
N LEU A 40 -8.69 -20.41 -8.42
CA LEU A 40 -7.84 -20.13 -7.26
C LEU A 40 -8.61 -19.43 -6.12
N CYS A 41 -7.96 -19.35 -4.97
CA CYS A 41 -8.49 -18.77 -3.74
C CYS A 41 -7.62 -17.57 -3.33
N LEU A 42 -8.23 -16.40 -3.15
CA LEU A 42 -7.56 -15.24 -2.56
C LEU A 42 -7.93 -15.15 -1.08
N ASN A 43 -6.97 -15.43 -0.22
CA ASN A 43 -7.15 -15.35 1.22
C ASN A 43 -7.12 -13.89 1.69
N VAL A 44 -8.21 -13.49 2.35
CA VAL A 44 -8.38 -12.16 2.95
C VAL A 44 -8.81 -12.24 4.43
N ALA A 45 -9.09 -13.44 4.94
CA ALA A 45 -9.62 -13.66 6.29
C ALA A 45 -8.55 -14.07 7.31
N HIS A 46 -7.43 -14.65 6.86
CA HIS A 46 -6.39 -15.16 7.74
C HIS A 46 -4.99 -15.03 7.12
N GLN A 47 -3.94 -15.03 7.94
CA GLN A 47 -2.58 -15.00 7.42
C GLN A 47 -2.17 -16.38 6.87
N PRO A 48 -1.40 -16.43 5.76
CA PRO A 48 -0.98 -15.31 4.92
C PRO A 48 -2.07 -14.84 3.94
N TYR A 49 -2.24 -13.52 3.82
CA TYR A 49 -3.20 -12.88 2.89
C TYR A 49 -2.68 -12.92 1.44
N GLN A 50 -2.89 -14.04 0.75
CA GLN A 50 -2.33 -14.27 -0.58
C GLN A 50 -3.19 -15.21 -1.44
N LEU A 51 -2.78 -15.33 -2.70
CA LEU A 51 -3.34 -16.30 -3.63
C LEU A 51 -2.94 -17.72 -3.22
N SER A 52 -3.82 -18.69 -3.45
CA SER A 52 -3.60 -20.09 -3.13
C SER A 52 -4.43 -21.03 -4.00
N ARG A 53 -3.98 -22.27 -4.11
CA ARG A 53 -4.72 -23.40 -4.66
C ARG A 53 -5.35 -24.17 -3.50
N GLY A 54 -6.67 -24.04 -3.34
CA GLY A 54 -7.44 -24.75 -2.31
C GLY A 54 -7.62 -26.26 -2.62
N SER A 55 -8.79 -26.80 -2.29
CA SER A 55 -9.21 -28.16 -2.66
C SER A 55 -10.16 -28.18 -3.86
N CYS A 56 -10.66 -29.36 -4.24
CA CYS A 56 -11.57 -29.56 -5.36
C CYS A 56 -12.70 -30.53 -4.99
N THR A 57 -13.87 -30.44 -5.64
CA THR A 57 -14.94 -31.44 -5.45
C THR A 57 -14.64 -32.78 -6.13
N ASP A 58 -13.78 -32.80 -7.15
CA ASP A 58 -13.37 -34.01 -7.86
C ASP A 58 -12.21 -34.71 -7.13
N GLN A 59 -12.46 -35.91 -6.61
CA GLN A 59 -11.44 -36.73 -5.95
C GLN A 59 -10.35 -37.22 -6.93
N SER A 60 -10.66 -37.32 -8.23
CA SER A 60 -9.70 -37.73 -9.26
C SER A 60 -8.79 -36.60 -9.75
N TRP A 61 -9.04 -35.36 -9.30
CA TRP A 61 -8.24 -34.18 -9.65
C TRP A 61 -8.10 -33.91 -11.16
N GLY A 62 -9.18 -34.13 -11.89
CA GLY A 62 -9.29 -33.86 -13.32
C GLY A 62 -9.15 -32.38 -13.69
N THR A 63 -9.28 -32.08 -14.98
CA THR A 63 -8.99 -30.75 -15.56
C THR A 63 -9.89 -29.61 -15.06
N LYS A 64 -10.97 -29.93 -14.34
CA LYS A 64 -11.84 -28.95 -13.65
C LYS A 64 -11.29 -28.49 -12.30
N CYS A 65 -10.29 -29.17 -11.75
CA CYS A 65 -9.55 -28.72 -10.58
C CYS A 65 -8.35 -27.83 -10.97
N PRO A 66 -8.01 -26.81 -10.17
CA PRO A 66 -6.85 -25.95 -10.44
C PRO A 66 -5.56 -26.77 -10.42
N GLN A 67 -4.87 -26.85 -11.56
CA GLN A 67 -3.69 -27.72 -11.72
C GLN A 67 -2.41 -27.09 -11.13
N GLN A 68 -2.39 -25.77 -10.95
CA GLN A 68 -1.29 -25.02 -10.37
C GLN A 68 -0.95 -25.58 -8.98
N CYS A 69 0.32 -25.89 -8.75
CA CYS A 69 0.83 -26.33 -7.45
C CYS A 69 0.23 -27.63 -6.88
N LYS A 70 -0.43 -28.46 -7.69
CA LYS A 70 -0.95 -29.77 -7.25
C LYS A 70 0.14 -30.68 -6.68
N ASP A 71 1.33 -30.65 -7.26
CA ASP A 71 2.47 -31.53 -6.92
C ASP A 71 3.44 -30.92 -5.87
N VAL A 72 3.08 -29.80 -5.23
CA VAL A 72 3.95 -29.10 -4.25
C VAL A 72 3.38 -29.20 -2.83
N ASN A 73 2.09 -28.92 -2.65
CA ASN A 73 1.37 -29.36 -1.45
C ASN A 73 0.17 -30.24 -1.86
N PRO A 74 0.39 -31.56 -2.05
CA PRO A 74 -0.68 -32.48 -2.44
C PRO A 74 -1.57 -32.93 -1.27
N HIS A 75 -1.19 -32.60 -0.02
CA HIS A 75 -1.92 -32.95 1.19
C HIS A 75 -2.81 -31.84 1.77
N GLY A 76 -2.57 -30.58 1.38
CA GLY A 76 -3.31 -29.42 1.88
C GLY A 76 -3.36 -28.29 0.85
N GLY A 77 -3.89 -27.12 1.23
CA GLY A 77 -3.84 -25.92 0.37
C GLY A 77 -2.40 -25.50 0.05
N CYS A 78 -2.14 -25.07 -1.18
CA CYS A 78 -0.80 -24.60 -1.59
C CYS A 78 -0.83 -23.09 -1.82
N SER A 79 0.08 -22.36 -1.18
CA SER A 79 0.25 -20.92 -1.44
C SER A 79 0.82 -20.67 -2.83
N ILE A 80 0.41 -19.54 -3.41
CA ILE A 80 0.91 -19.06 -4.70
C ILE A 80 1.39 -17.63 -4.50
N THR A 81 2.70 -17.43 -4.60
CA THR A 81 3.35 -16.16 -4.29
C THR A 81 3.97 -15.59 -5.57
N ASN A 82 3.97 -14.26 -5.73
CA ASN A 82 4.66 -13.63 -6.85
C ASN A 82 6.15 -13.97 -6.81
N HIS A 83 6.70 -14.41 -7.95
CA HIS A 83 8.14 -14.64 -8.12
C HIS A 83 8.83 -13.34 -8.49
N PHE A 84 8.30 -12.64 -9.49
CA PHE A 84 8.72 -11.30 -9.88
C PHE A 84 7.62 -10.57 -10.67
N PHE A 85 7.76 -9.25 -10.73
CA PHE A 85 6.99 -8.35 -11.58
C PHE A 85 7.95 -7.37 -12.24
N ARG A 86 8.24 -7.56 -13.53
CA ARG A 86 9.21 -6.78 -14.32
C ARG A 86 8.75 -6.72 -15.77
N ASP A 87 8.81 -5.55 -16.40
CA ASP A 87 8.56 -5.38 -17.84
C ASP A 87 7.23 -6.01 -18.31
N ASP A 88 6.15 -5.77 -17.54
CA ASP A 88 4.80 -6.36 -17.65
C ASP A 88 4.73 -7.92 -17.56
N VAL A 89 5.85 -8.59 -17.30
CA VAL A 89 5.91 -10.03 -17.03
C VAL A 89 5.67 -10.29 -15.54
N ILE A 90 4.50 -10.86 -15.23
CA ILE A 90 4.14 -11.31 -13.87
C ILE A 90 4.26 -12.83 -13.81
N LYS A 91 5.14 -13.34 -12.94
CA LYS A 91 5.27 -14.77 -12.69
C LYS A 91 5.07 -15.14 -11.23
N TYR A 92 4.70 -16.39 -11.00
CA TYR A 92 4.38 -16.93 -9.69
C TYR A 92 5.12 -18.24 -9.40
N CYS A 93 5.34 -18.48 -8.12
CA CYS A 93 5.83 -19.74 -7.57
C CYS A 93 4.77 -20.40 -6.68
N CYS A 94 4.85 -21.71 -6.59
CA CYS A 94 4.22 -22.46 -5.50
C CYS A 94 5.05 -22.30 -4.23
N GLY A 95 4.43 -22.00 -3.10
CA GLY A 95 5.17 -21.65 -1.89
C GLY A 95 5.86 -20.28 -1.99
N THR A 96 6.71 -19.99 -1.01
CA THR A 96 7.48 -18.75 -0.93
C THR A 96 8.77 -18.86 -1.75
N PRO A 97 9.07 -17.95 -2.70
CA PRO A 97 10.35 -17.92 -3.39
C PRO A 97 11.54 -17.88 -2.42
N ILE A 98 12.59 -18.61 -2.74
CA ILE A 98 13.81 -18.71 -1.94
C ILE A 98 14.98 -18.05 -2.67
N GLY A 99 15.96 -17.54 -1.93
CA GLY A 99 17.20 -17.05 -2.52
C GLY A 99 17.97 -18.17 -3.22
N ASN A 100 18.46 -17.92 -4.42
CA ASN A 100 19.32 -18.85 -5.13
C ASN A 100 20.68 -18.94 -4.40
N GLY A 101 20.98 -20.09 -3.81
CA GLY A 101 22.20 -20.30 -3.01
C GLY A 101 23.52 -20.06 -3.79
N THR A 102 23.48 -20.01 -5.12
CA THR A 102 24.63 -19.65 -5.97
C THR A 102 24.71 -18.16 -6.30
N ASN A 103 23.59 -17.43 -6.22
CA ASN A 103 23.45 -16.05 -6.69
C ASN A 103 22.45 -15.29 -5.79
N THR A 104 22.95 -14.64 -4.73
CA THR A 104 22.15 -13.95 -3.71
C THR A 104 21.23 -12.84 -4.24
N ASN A 105 21.48 -12.35 -5.47
CA ASN A 105 20.65 -11.35 -6.16
C ASN A 105 19.53 -11.96 -7.04
N THR A 106 19.29 -13.26 -6.95
CA THR A 106 18.21 -13.94 -7.68
C THR A 106 17.40 -14.84 -6.75
N THR A 107 16.08 -14.85 -6.96
CA THR A 107 15.16 -15.83 -6.35
C THR A 107 14.90 -16.99 -7.28
N VAL A 108 14.46 -18.11 -6.72
CA VAL A 108 13.91 -19.27 -7.43
C VAL A 108 12.68 -19.79 -6.68
N CYS A 109 11.81 -20.55 -7.35
CA CYS A 109 10.77 -21.28 -6.66
C CYS A 109 11.37 -22.39 -5.78
N PRO A 110 10.73 -22.76 -4.65
CA PRO A 110 11.08 -23.94 -3.86
C PRO A 110 11.26 -25.20 -4.70
N GLU A 111 12.08 -26.14 -4.20
CA GLU A 111 12.27 -27.49 -4.79
C GLU A 111 12.66 -27.50 -6.28
N ASN A 112 13.28 -26.43 -6.78
CA ASN A 112 13.60 -26.23 -8.20
C ASN A 112 12.37 -26.33 -9.14
N LYS A 113 11.17 -26.01 -8.64
CA LYS A 113 9.97 -25.94 -9.49
C LYS A 113 10.10 -24.77 -10.47
N THR A 114 9.46 -24.88 -11.63
CA THR A 114 9.36 -23.80 -12.61
C THR A 114 8.36 -22.75 -12.14
N ASP A 115 8.65 -21.49 -12.42
CA ASP A 115 7.65 -20.42 -12.30
C ASP A 115 6.61 -20.49 -13.43
N PHE A 116 5.45 -19.87 -13.21
CA PHE A 116 4.31 -19.95 -14.12
C PHE A 116 3.50 -18.65 -14.15
N PHE A 117 2.69 -18.50 -15.21
CA PHE A 117 1.70 -17.45 -15.35
C PHE A 117 0.36 -17.90 -14.76
N ILE A 118 -0.46 -16.92 -14.37
CA ILE A 118 -1.81 -17.14 -13.85
C ILE A 118 -2.75 -16.27 -14.67
N ASP A 119 -3.81 -16.88 -15.20
CA ASP A 119 -4.82 -16.15 -15.96
C ASP A 119 -5.61 -15.19 -15.05
N ASP A 120 -5.94 -14.02 -15.61
CA ASP A 120 -6.79 -13.03 -14.95
C ASP A 120 -8.09 -13.64 -14.44
N ALA A 121 -8.51 -13.20 -13.25
CA ALA A 121 -9.70 -13.72 -12.61
C ALA A 121 -10.54 -12.65 -11.94
N LYS A 122 -11.82 -12.97 -11.80
CA LYS A 122 -12.82 -12.15 -11.11
C LYS A 122 -13.30 -12.88 -9.86
N PRO A 123 -13.67 -12.16 -8.79
CA PRO A 123 -14.29 -12.78 -7.61
C PRO A 123 -15.62 -13.42 -8.00
N VAL A 124 -15.89 -14.62 -7.50
CA VAL A 124 -17.13 -15.35 -7.75
C VAL A 124 -18.17 -15.00 -6.68
N LEU A 125 -19.31 -14.48 -7.12
CA LEU A 125 -20.42 -14.06 -6.26
C LEU A 125 -21.28 -15.25 -5.83
N GLY A 126 -21.94 -15.16 -4.68
CA GLY A 126 -22.78 -16.24 -4.14
C GLY A 126 -22.01 -17.42 -3.53
N HIS A 127 -20.67 -17.34 -3.45
CA HIS A 127 -19.79 -18.42 -2.98
C HIS A 127 -18.75 -17.92 -1.96
N ALA A 128 -18.33 -18.81 -1.05
CA ALA A 128 -17.38 -18.53 0.04
C ALA A 128 -17.65 -17.20 0.78
N MET A 129 -16.66 -16.31 0.88
CA MET A 129 -16.81 -15.01 1.53
C MET A 129 -17.96 -14.16 0.93
N LEU A 130 -18.28 -14.36 -0.35
CA LEU A 130 -19.31 -13.63 -1.08
C LEU A 130 -20.65 -14.38 -1.15
N ALA A 131 -20.89 -15.36 -0.27
CA ALA A 131 -22.13 -16.15 -0.23
C ALA A 131 -23.44 -15.33 -0.26
N ASN A 132 -23.43 -14.15 0.36
CA ASN A 132 -24.59 -13.25 0.44
C ASN A 132 -24.56 -12.08 -0.56
N VAL A 133 -23.60 -12.07 -1.50
CA VAL A 133 -23.46 -11.03 -2.53
C VAL A 133 -23.92 -11.60 -3.87
N THR A 134 -24.88 -10.95 -4.52
CA THR A 134 -25.46 -11.40 -5.80
C THR A 134 -25.10 -10.51 -6.99
N SER A 135 -24.64 -9.28 -6.75
CA SER A 135 -24.20 -8.36 -7.80
C SER A 135 -23.10 -7.42 -7.29
N LEU A 136 -22.29 -6.91 -8.22
CA LEU A 136 -21.33 -5.84 -8.00
C LEU A 136 -21.78 -4.64 -8.84
N SER A 137 -22.35 -3.63 -8.20
CA SER A 137 -22.72 -2.38 -8.86
C SER A 137 -21.51 -1.44 -8.94
N VAL A 138 -20.93 -1.30 -10.13
CA VAL A 138 -20.02 -0.19 -10.43
C VAL A 138 -20.87 1.01 -10.80
N SER A 139 -20.95 2.01 -9.92
CA SER A 139 -21.55 3.30 -10.24
C SER A 139 -20.62 4.09 -11.18
N SER A 140 -20.63 3.71 -12.45
CA SER A 140 -19.94 4.43 -13.52
C SER A 140 -20.57 5.80 -13.73
N ASN A 141 -20.12 6.78 -12.96
CA ASN A 141 -20.36 8.19 -13.27
C ASN A 141 -19.70 8.44 -14.63
N ASN A 142 -20.52 8.56 -15.68
CA ASN A 142 -20.06 8.58 -17.07
C ASN A 142 -19.47 9.95 -17.43
N GLY A 143 -18.31 10.26 -16.83
CA GLY A 143 -17.45 11.36 -17.21
C GLY A 143 -16.87 11.06 -18.59
N SER A 144 -17.21 11.93 -19.55
CA SER A 144 -16.93 11.79 -20.98
C SER A 144 -15.47 11.46 -21.34
N ASN A 145 -15.33 10.50 -22.28
CA ASN A 145 -14.20 10.29 -23.20
C ASN A 145 -12.77 10.63 -22.70
N GLY A 146 -12.05 9.59 -22.29
CA GLY A 146 -10.59 9.55 -22.33
C GLY A 146 -10.11 8.17 -22.78
N SER A 147 -9.59 8.05 -24.00
CA SER A 147 -8.89 6.83 -24.44
C SER A 147 -7.58 6.73 -23.67
N VAL A 148 -7.50 5.82 -22.70
CA VAL A 148 -6.27 5.54 -21.95
C VAL A 148 -5.70 4.19 -22.38
N THR A 149 -4.88 4.23 -23.42
CA THR A 149 -3.74 3.32 -23.57
C THR A 149 -2.50 4.04 -23.05
N SER A 150 -2.05 3.71 -21.84
CA SER A 150 -0.72 4.11 -21.34
C SER A 150 -0.17 3.07 -20.37
N PRO A 151 1.05 2.55 -20.58
CA PRO A 151 1.83 1.90 -19.53
C PRO A 151 2.32 2.94 -18.49
N CYS A 152 2.75 2.46 -17.34
CA CYS A 152 3.01 3.28 -16.14
C CYS A 152 4.20 4.26 -16.28
N HIS A 153 3.93 5.58 -16.35
CA HIS A 153 4.92 6.63 -16.13
C HIS A 153 4.28 7.96 -15.67
N GLU A 154 4.93 8.60 -14.69
CA GLU A 154 4.74 9.95 -14.11
C GLU A 154 3.34 10.52 -13.81
N THR A 155 3.00 10.51 -12.52
CA THR A 155 2.05 11.46 -11.91
C THR A 155 2.82 12.65 -11.34
N ALA A 156 2.59 13.86 -11.87
CA ALA A 156 3.18 15.10 -11.35
C ALA A 156 2.58 15.48 -9.98
N VAL A 157 3.30 15.18 -8.89
CA VAL A 157 2.93 15.60 -7.53
C VAL A 157 3.32 17.07 -7.32
N GLY A 158 2.38 18.00 -7.54
CA GLY A 158 2.70 19.43 -7.64
C GLY A 158 1.68 20.45 -7.10
N THR A 159 0.60 20.05 -6.43
CA THR A 159 -0.49 20.97 -6.04
C THR A 159 -0.74 21.11 -4.53
N GLY A 160 -0.13 20.26 -3.69
CA GLY A 160 -0.44 20.22 -2.25
C GLY A 160 0.31 21.22 -1.35
N VAL A 161 1.48 21.75 -1.77
CA VAL A 161 2.41 22.45 -0.85
C VAL A 161 2.52 23.97 -1.09
N GLY A 162 2.03 24.47 -2.22
CA GLY A 162 2.21 25.88 -2.62
C GLY A 162 1.34 26.88 -1.84
N VAL A 163 0.13 26.47 -1.43
CA VAL A 163 -0.85 27.36 -0.77
C VAL A 163 -0.35 27.91 0.58
N PRO A 164 0.15 27.11 1.55
CA PRO A 164 0.61 27.65 2.83
C PRO A 164 1.83 28.58 2.69
N LEU A 165 2.77 28.25 1.80
CA LEU A 165 3.97 29.08 1.56
C LEU A 165 3.64 30.40 0.86
N GLY A 166 2.68 30.39 -0.09
CA GLY A 166 2.25 31.61 -0.79
C GLY A 166 1.61 32.64 0.13
N VAL A 167 0.80 32.21 1.11
CA VAL A 167 0.15 33.13 2.07
C VAL A 167 1.17 33.78 3.01
N ILE A 168 2.14 33.01 3.51
CA ILE A 168 3.20 33.53 4.41
C ILE A 168 4.10 34.52 3.68
N ALA A 169 4.40 34.31 2.40
CA ALA A 169 5.22 35.23 1.61
C ALA A 169 4.48 36.51 1.20
N LEU A 170 3.23 36.41 0.72
CA LEU A 170 2.53 37.55 0.11
C LEU A 170 1.78 38.43 1.12
N GLY A 171 1.34 37.88 2.24
CA GLY A 171 0.67 38.62 3.33
C GLY A 171 1.45 39.84 3.83
N PRO A 172 2.71 39.70 4.31
CA PRO A 172 3.49 40.83 4.83
C PRO A 172 3.87 41.83 3.74
N ILE A 173 4.07 41.39 2.50
CA ILE A 173 4.36 42.29 1.36
C ILE A 173 3.16 43.19 1.06
N ALA A 174 1.95 42.62 0.99
CA ALA A 174 0.72 43.37 0.76
C ALA A 174 0.46 44.40 1.88
N TRP A 175 0.68 44.00 3.14
CA TRP A 175 0.56 44.89 4.30
C TRP A 175 1.57 46.06 4.24
N ALA A 176 2.84 45.77 3.97
CA ALA A 176 3.89 46.79 3.88
C ALA A 176 3.65 47.81 2.75
N VAL A 177 3.09 47.38 1.61
CA VAL A 177 2.68 48.28 0.53
C VAL A 177 1.50 49.16 0.96
N TYR A 178 0.47 48.58 1.59
CA TYR A 178 -0.68 49.34 2.09
C TYR A 178 -0.27 50.42 3.11
N GLU A 179 0.61 50.06 4.05
CA GLU A 179 1.13 51.00 5.05
C GLU A 179 1.92 52.15 4.41
N ARG A 180 2.80 51.86 3.44
CA ARG A 180 3.54 52.89 2.70
C ARG A 180 2.62 53.83 1.91
N VAL A 181 1.58 53.30 1.26
CA VAL A 181 0.58 54.13 0.55
C VAL A 181 -0.21 54.99 1.54
N ARG A 182 -0.62 54.45 2.69
CA ARG A 182 -1.31 55.22 3.75
C ARG A 182 -0.41 56.31 4.34
N ALA A 183 0.85 56.00 4.63
CA ALA A 183 1.82 56.97 5.14
C ALA A 183 2.11 58.08 4.11
N ASN A 184 2.21 57.76 2.83
CA ASN A 184 2.37 58.76 1.77
C ASN A 184 1.13 59.66 1.63
N ARG A 185 -0.09 59.11 1.73
CA ARG A 185 -1.33 59.90 1.75
C ARG A 185 -1.40 60.87 2.94
N LEU A 186 -0.84 60.49 4.10
CA LEU A 186 -0.73 61.39 5.27
C LEU A 186 0.37 62.45 5.09
N LYS A 187 1.48 62.13 4.41
CA LYS A 187 2.56 63.08 4.09
C LYS A 187 2.17 64.10 3.02
N SER A 188 1.32 63.74 2.06
CA SER A 188 0.74 64.70 1.10
C SER A 188 -0.14 65.79 1.76
N SER A 189 -0.62 65.56 2.99
CA SER A 189 -1.34 66.56 3.79
C SER A 189 -0.44 67.42 4.67
N ALA A 190 0.89 67.18 4.68
CA ALA A 190 1.87 67.90 5.50
C ALA A 190 2.78 68.84 4.66
N ALA A 191 2.41 69.12 3.40
CA ALA A 191 3.12 70.06 2.52
C ALA A 191 2.70 71.54 2.75
N VAL A 192 2.10 71.86 3.89
CA VAL A 192 1.73 73.22 4.31
C VAL A 192 2.14 73.42 5.78
N MET A 193 3.40 73.82 5.99
CA MET A 193 3.90 74.73 7.04
C MET A 193 5.43 74.56 7.20
N SER A 194 6.14 75.65 6.97
CA SER A 194 7.53 75.92 7.37
C SER A 194 7.48 77.02 8.44
N PRO A 195 8.57 77.38 9.15
CA PRO A 195 9.72 76.60 9.63
C PRO A 195 9.99 76.84 11.15
N ASN A 196 11.13 76.33 11.65
CA ASN A 196 11.98 76.94 12.70
C ASN A 196 11.83 76.51 14.18
N MET A 197 12.99 76.49 14.87
CA MET A 197 13.27 76.28 16.32
C MET A 197 12.93 74.90 16.93
N GLY A 198 13.73 74.26 17.80
CA GLY A 198 15.11 74.54 18.26
C GLY A 198 15.46 73.77 19.57
N MET A 199 16.73 73.42 19.76
CA MET A 199 17.40 73.02 21.04
C MET A 199 16.94 71.77 21.83
N GLY A 200 17.90 70.95 22.31
CA GLY A 200 17.72 70.14 23.54
C GLY A 200 18.28 68.70 23.58
N LEU A 201 19.54 68.54 24.00
CA LEU A 201 20.17 67.30 24.51
C LEU A 201 21.08 67.75 25.70
N PRO A 202 21.58 66.92 26.64
CA PRO A 202 21.27 65.53 27.05
C PRO A 202 20.92 65.36 28.55
N THR A 203 20.61 64.13 28.99
CA THR A 203 21.08 63.44 30.25
C THR A 203 20.47 62.03 30.26
N ALA A 204 21.23 60.93 30.10
CA ALA A 204 22.12 60.26 31.08
C ALA A 204 21.38 59.30 32.04
N GLY A 205 21.66 58.00 31.94
CA GLY A 205 21.11 56.93 32.78
C GLY A 205 21.43 55.54 32.20
N SER A 206 22.37 54.81 32.83
CA SER A 206 23.03 53.64 32.24
C SER A 206 22.51 52.27 32.72
N ALA A 207 22.54 51.30 31.80
CA ALA A 207 22.79 49.84 31.98
C ALA A 207 21.70 48.96 32.63
N PRO A 208 21.80 47.61 32.58
CA PRO A 208 22.55 46.71 31.69
C PRO A 208 21.59 46.09 30.62
N GLY A 209 21.73 44.90 29.99
CA GLY A 209 22.71 43.81 29.99
C GLY A 209 22.31 42.66 29.03
N TYR A 210 23.12 41.59 28.93
CA TYR A 210 22.79 40.31 28.25
C TYR A 210 22.65 39.17 29.29
N GLN A 211 21.77 38.20 29.04
CA GLN A 211 21.91 36.83 29.59
C GLN A 211 21.79 35.79 28.46
N GLY A 212 22.63 34.75 28.55
CA GLY A 212 22.87 33.78 27.48
C GLY A 212 21.92 32.58 27.47
N HIS A 213 22.05 31.77 26.42
CA HIS A 213 21.26 30.54 26.22
C HIS A 213 21.71 29.40 27.13
N THR A 214 20.76 28.53 27.49
CA THR A 214 21.01 27.15 27.95
C THR A 214 20.38 26.16 26.97
N PRO A 215 21.13 25.18 26.42
CA PRO A 215 20.55 24.06 25.68
C PRO A 215 20.11 22.94 26.63
N PRO A 216 19.00 22.23 26.36
CA PRO A 216 18.58 21.06 27.12
C PRO A 216 19.38 19.79 26.79
N VAL A 217 19.29 18.82 27.71
CA VAL A 217 20.13 17.63 27.86
C VAL A 217 19.77 16.47 26.90
N GLU A 218 20.79 15.77 26.40
CA GLU A 218 20.69 14.47 25.70
C GLU A 218 20.34 13.32 26.67
N LEU A 219 19.44 12.42 26.28
CA LEU A 219 19.03 11.24 27.06
C LEU A 219 19.85 10.00 26.69
N ALA A 220 20.63 9.47 27.64
CA ALA A 220 21.34 8.21 27.47
C ALA A 220 20.38 7.01 27.60
N GLN A 221 19.97 6.44 26.47
CA GLN A 221 19.17 5.21 26.41
C GLN A 221 20.10 3.98 26.38
N ASP A 222 20.53 3.52 27.55
CA ASP A 222 21.21 2.22 27.67
C ASP A 222 20.22 1.07 27.42
N ARG A 223 20.55 0.20 26.47
CA ARG A 223 19.89 -1.10 26.31
C ARG A 223 20.90 -2.10 25.73
N GLN A 224 21.42 -2.96 26.60
CA GLN A 224 22.26 -4.08 26.20
C GLN A 224 21.68 -4.87 25.02
N VAL A 225 22.52 -5.09 24.02
CA VAL A 225 22.37 -6.21 23.08
C VAL A 225 22.85 -7.46 23.81
N VAL A 226 22.01 -8.48 23.91
CA VAL A 226 22.41 -9.82 24.35
C VAL A 226 22.66 -10.64 23.10
N GLU A 227 23.93 -10.83 22.75
CA GLU A 227 24.33 -11.89 21.82
C GLU A 227 24.03 -13.25 22.49
N ILE A 228 23.34 -14.13 21.77
CA ILE A 228 23.23 -15.55 22.14
C ILE A 228 24.19 -16.30 21.22
N MET A 229 25.27 -16.80 21.82
CA MET A 229 26.37 -17.45 21.13
C MET A 229 25.96 -18.75 20.43
N GLU A 230 26.73 -19.07 19.39
CA GLU A 230 26.84 -20.41 18.81
C GLU A 230 27.15 -21.48 19.86
N ARG A 231 26.70 -22.72 19.60
CA ARG A 231 27.21 -23.89 20.30
C ARG A 231 27.33 -25.07 19.34
N GLU A 232 28.57 -25.43 19.03
CA GLU A 232 28.92 -26.74 18.49
C GLU A 232 28.68 -27.83 19.54
N VAL A 233 27.94 -28.88 19.19
CA VAL A 233 28.30 -30.33 19.30
C VAL A 233 27.49 -31.08 18.24
#